data_AF-A0A6G1B0U6-F1
#
_entry.id   AF-A0A6G1B0U6-F1
#
_cell.length_a   1.000
_cell.length_b   1.000
_cell.length_c   1.000
_cell.angle_alpha   90.00
_cell.angle_beta   90.00
_cell.angle_gamma   90.00
#
_symmetry.space_group_name_H-M   'P 1'
#
loop_
_entity.id
_entity.type
_entity.pdbx_description
1 polymer ?
#
loop_
_entity_poly.entity_id
_entity_poly.type
_entity_poly.pdbx_seq_one_letter_code
_entity_poly.pdbx_strand_id
1 'polypeptide(L)'
;FCLLGGILLSTSRHYKTKPTHGIGRYKHLVKAQEPKKKRGKVEVRPINLGTDYEYGVLNIHLTAYDMTLAESYAQYVHNLCNHLSIKVEESYAMPTKTMEVLRLQDQGSKMFLDSVLTTHERVVQISGLSATFAEIFLEIIQSNLPEGVKLSVKEHTEEDFKGRFKARPELEELLAKLN
;
A
#
# COMPACT_ATOMS: atom_id res chain seq x y z
N PHE A 1 -24.79 -31.38 -66.86
CA PHE A 1 -25.69 -30.23 -66.60
C PHE A 1 -25.56 -29.82 -65.13
N CYS A 2 -25.16 -28.56 -64.91
CA CYS A 2 -25.23 -27.74 -63.69
C CYS A 2 -24.49 -28.15 -62.41
N LEU A 3 -23.32 -27.51 -62.22
CA LEU A 3 -22.84 -26.97 -60.95
C LEU A 3 -23.90 -26.06 -60.31
N LEU A 4 -24.15 -26.17 -59.01
CA LEU A 4 -24.67 -25.06 -58.19
C LEU A 4 -24.11 -25.19 -56.77
N GLY A 5 -23.06 -24.40 -56.53
CA GLY A 5 -22.44 -24.24 -55.22
C GLY A 5 -23.43 -23.69 -54.20
N GLY A 6 -23.51 -24.38 -53.06
CA GLY A 6 -24.16 -23.88 -51.86
C GLY A 6 -23.36 -22.69 -51.33
N ILE A 7 -23.78 -21.49 -51.71
CA ILE A 7 -23.31 -20.24 -51.12
C ILE A 7 -23.71 -20.29 -49.64
N LEU A 8 -22.73 -20.49 -48.76
CA LEU A 8 -22.86 -20.15 -47.34
C LEU A 8 -23.12 -18.64 -47.29
N LEU A 9 -24.39 -18.25 -47.22
CA LEU A 9 -24.77 -16.86 -46.99
C LEU A 9 -24.08 -16.40 -45.71
N SER A 10 -23.06 -15.56 -45.89
CA SER A 10 -22.57 -14.66 -44.86
C SER A 10 -23.77 -13.87 -44.33
N THR A 11 -24.33 -14.32 -43.20
CA THR A 11 -25.29 -13.53 -42.44
C THR A 11 -24.52 -12.35 -41.86
N SER A 12 -24.36 -11.29 -42.65
CA SER A 12 -23.88 -10.01 -42.16
C SER A 12 -24.83 -9.61 -41.03
N ARG A 13 -24.29 -9.48 -39.82
CA ARG A 13 -25.10 -9.07 -38.66
C ARG A 13 -25.58 -7.64 -38.91
N HIS A 14 -26.76 -7.48 -39.51
CA HIS A 14 -27.37 -6.20 -39.89
C HIS A 14 -27.53 -5.23 -38.71
N TYR A 15 -27.45 -5.74 -37.47
CA TYR A 15 -27.48 -4.94 -36.27
C TYR A 15 -26.17 -4.18 -35.99
N LYS A 16 -25.02 -4.62 -36.52
CA LYS A 16 -23.73 -3.92 -36.35
C LYS A 16 -23.68 -2.59 -37.10
N THR A 17 -24.49 -2.42 -38.14
CA THR A 17 -24.57 -1.20 -38.94
C THR A 17 -25.67 -0.24 -38.46
N LYS A 18 -26.39 -0.57 -37.37
CA LYS A 18 -27.40 0.31 -36.77
C LYS A 18 -26.75 1.36 -35.86
N PRO A 19 -27.33 2.57 -35.75
CA PRO A 19 -26.80 3.62 -34.88
C PRO A 19 -26.81 3.26 -33.39
N THR A 20 -27.67 2.30 -32.99
CA THR A 20 -27.77 1.80 -31.61
C THR A 20 -26.77 0.68 -31.30
N HIS A 21 -25.87 0.34 -32.23
CA HIS A 21 -24.86 -0.68 -32.00
C HIS A 21 -23.89 -0.25 -30.89
N GLY A 22 -23.71 -1.11 -29.88
CA GLY A 22 -22.76 -0.86 -28.79
C GLY A 22 -23.32 -0.07 -27.60
N ILE A 23 -24.61 0.28 -27.58
CA ILE A 23 -25.25 0.97 -26.44
C ILE A 23 -25.07 0.23 -25.10
N GLY A 24 -25.03 -1.12 -25.14
CA GLY A 24 -24.82 -1.96 -23.96
C GLY A 24 -23.34 -2.31 -23.66
N ARG A 25 -22.37 -1.70 -24.34
CA ARG A 25 -20.95 -2.01 -24.12
C ARG A 25 -20.47 -1.35 -22.83
N TYR A 26 -20.56 -2.01 -21.69
CA TYR A 26 -20.17 -1.44 -20.39
C TYR A 26 -18.70 -1.67 -20.00
N LYS A 27 -18.00 -2.61 -20.65
CA LYS A 27 -16.62 -3.00 -20.25
C LYS A 27 -15.59 -1.87 -20.31
N HIS A 28 -15.86 -0.78 -21.02
CA HIS A 28 -14.96 0.39 -21.08
C HIS A 28 -15.18 1.38 -19.91
N LEU A 29 -16.33 1.29 -19.23
CA LEU A 29 -16.66 2.09 -18.05
C LEU A 29 -16.01 1.53 -16.78
N VAL A 30 -15.61 0.25 -16.81
CA VAL A 30 -14.94 -0.44 -15.72
C VAL A 30 -13.47 -0.58 -16.09
N LYS A 31 -12.57 -0.14 -15.22
CA LYS A 31 -11.13 -0.41 -15.41
C LYS A 31 -10.92 -1.93 -15.53
N ALA A 32 -10.11 -2.33 -16.51
CA ALA A 32 -9.77 -3.73 -16.72
C ALA A 32 -9.18 -4.28 -15.40
N GLN A 33 -9.82 -5.31 -14.85
CA GLN A 33 -9.25 -6.01 -13.70
C GLN A 33 -8.06 -6.80 -14.21
N GLU A 34 -6.85 -6.40 -13.82
CA GLU A 34 -5.71 -7.30 -13.86
C GLU A 34 -6.04 -8.54 -13.02
N PRO A 35 -5.63 -9.75 -13.45
CA PRO A 35 -5.95 -10.97 -12.74
C PRO A 35 -5.52 -10.84 -11.29
N LYS A 36 -6.44 -11.11 -10.34
CA LYS A 36 -6.16 -11.07 -8.90
C LYS A 36 -4.90 -11.91 -8.63
N LYS A 37 -3.78 -11.23 -8.36
CA LYS A 37 -2.48 -11.89 -8.14
C LYS A 37 -2.61 -12.79 -6.92
N LYS A 38 -2.10 -14.02 -7.04
CA LYS A 38 -2.14 -15.04 -5.97
C LYS A 38 -1.52 -14.45 -4.69
N ARG A 39 -2.10 -14.76 -3.52
CA ARG A 39 -1.72 -14.28 -2.18
C ARG A 39 -0.23 -14.43 -1.78
N GLY A 40 0.61 -15.04 -2.62
CA GLY A 40 2.05 -15.26 -2.37
C GLY A 40 3.02 -14.48 -3.27
N LYS A 41 2.55 -13.69 -4.25
CA LYS A 41 3.39 -12.80 -5.07
C LYS A 41 2.81 -11.39 -5.05
N VAL A 42 3.12 -10.64 -4.00
CA VAL A 42 2.97 -9.18 -4.05
C VAL A 42 4.15 -8.67 -4.86
N GLU A 43 3.90 -8.33 -6.13
CA GLU A 43 4.90 -7.69 -6.97
C GLU A 43 5.02 -6.22 -6.58
N VAL A 44 6.25 -5.69 -6.56
CA VAL A 44 6.52 -4.26 -6.35
C VAL A 44 5.70 -3.49 -7.38
N ARG A 45 4.74 -2.68 -6.94
CA ARG A 45 4.06 -1.75 -7.86
C ARG A 45 5.09 -0.68 -8.25
N PRO A 46 5.12 -0.27 -9.54
CA PRO A 46 6.03 0.79 -9.96
C PRO A 46 5.79 2.01 -9.08
N ILE A 47 6.85 2.48 -8.45
CA ILE A 47 6.83 3.64 -7.57
C ILE A 47 6.62 4.85 -8.48
N ASN A 48 5.46 5.48 -8.39
CA ASN A 48 5.26 6.76 -9.05
C ASN A 48 6.18 7.75 -8.33
N LEU A 49 7.16 8.31 -9.04
CA LEU A 49 8.13 9.28 -8.49
C LEU A 49 7.54 10.70 -8.36
N GLY A 50 6.24 10.84 -8.68
CA GLY A 50 5.56 12.13 -8.67
C GLY A 50 5.87 12.98 -9.91
N THR A 51 5.15 14.09 -10.00
CA THR A 51 5.44 15.20 -10.92
C THR A 51 5.72 16.44 -10.05
N ASP A 52 6.16 17.55 -10.65
CA ASP A 52 6.49 18.79 -9.90
C ASP A 52 5.33 19.31 -9.01
N TYR A 53 4.09 18.89 -9.28
CA TYR A 53 2.89 19.33 -8.58
C TYR A 53 2.17 18.22 -7.79
N GLU A 54 2.56 16.97 -7.98
CA GLU A 54 1.91 15.80 -7.37
C GLU A 54 2.94 14.84 -6.80
N TYR A 55 2.90 14.64 -5.49
CA TYR A 55 3.63 13.56 -4.85
C TYR A 55 3.07 12.21 -5.34
N GLY A 56 4.00 11.29 -5.59
CA GLY A 56 3.68 9.97 -6.08
C GLY A 56 3.04 9.07 -5.03
N VAL A 57 3.82 8.16 -4.44
CA VAL A 57 3.35 7.25 -3.39
C VAL A 57 4.04 7.58 -2.07
N LEU A 58 3.25 7.88 -1.05
CA LEU A 58 3.73 8.20 0.30
C LEU A 58 3.27 7.12 1.28
N ASN A 59 4.18 6.73 2.18
CA ASN A 59 3.92 5.86 3.31
C ASN A 59 3.84 6.69 4.59
N ILE A 60 2.71 6.62 5.27
CA ILE A 60 2.50 7.23 6.58
C ILE A 60 2.67 6.15 7.64
N HIS A 61 3.77 6.22 8.39
CA HIS A 61 4.08 5.30 9.48
C HIS A 61 3.55 5.86 10.79
N LEU A 62 2.77 5.03 11.47
CA LEU A 62 2.18 5.29 12.78
C LEU A 62 2.77 4.27 13.75
N THR A 63 3.66 4.73 14.62
CA THR A 63 4.33 3.87 15.60
C THR A 63 3.82 4.21 17.00
N ALA A 64 3.40 3.21 17.76
CA ALA A 64 2.91 3.38 19.12
C ALA A 64 3.24 2.15 19.97
N TYR A 65 3.30 2.33 21.29
CA TYR A 65 3.43 1.21 22.23
C TYR A 65 2.09 0.49 22.45
N ASP A 66 0.99 1.23 22.37
CA ASP A 66 -0.36 0.66 22.46
C ASP A 66 -0.88 0.28 21.07
N MET A 67 -1.29 -0.98 20.92
CA MET A 67 -1.87 -1.48 19.68
C MET A 67 -3.17 -0.75 19.33
N THR A 68 -4.01 -0.45 20.31
CA THR A 68 -5.35 0.12 20.10
C THR A 68 -5.29 1.55 19.58
N LEU A 69 -4.34 2.35 20.09
CA LEU A 69 -4.07 3.71 19.62
C LEU A 69 -3.53 3.70 18.18
N ALA A 70 -2.61 2.79 17.87
CA ALA A 70 -2.09 2.68 16.50
C ALA A 70 -3.18 2.30 15.50
N GLU A 71 -4.07 1.37 15.85
CA GLU A 71 -5.17 0.92 14.98
C GLU A 71 -6.26 1.99 14.80
N SER A 72 -6.71 2.59 15.90
CA SER A 72 -7.73 3.64 15.86
C SER A 72 -7.24 4.85 15.05
N TYR A 73 -5.98 5.24 15.22
CA TYR A 73 -5.41 6.35 14.46
C TYR A 73 -5.19 6.00 12.99
N ALA A 74 -4.78 4.76 12.66
CA ALA A 74 -4.72 4.30 11.28
C ALA A 74 -6.10 4.31 10.60
N GLN A 75 -7.16 3.91 11.33
CA GLN A 75 -8.53 3.98 10.85
C GLN A 75 -8.98 5.43 10.62
N TYR A 76 -8.65 6.34 11.54
CA TYR A 76 -8.92 7.78 11.40
C TYR A 76 -8.26 8.34 10.13
N VAL A 77 -6.96 8.11 9.94
CA VAL A 77 -6.22 8.58 8.74
C VAL A 77 -6.82 7.99 7.46
N HIS A 78 -7.18 6.70 7.45
CA HIS A 78 -7.82 6.08 6.29
C HIS A 78 -9.18 6.74 5.97
N ASN A 79 -10.03 6.95 6.97
CA ASN A 79 -11.32 7.62 6.77
C ASN A 79 -11.15 9.07 6.29
N LEU A 80 -10.16 9.78 6.84
CA LEU A 80 -9.81 11.13 6.44
C LEU A 80 -9.36 11.17 4.97
N CYS A 81 -8.49 10.26 4.54
CA CYS A 81 -8.11 10.14 3.14
C CYS A 81 -9.33 9.90 2.22
N ASN A 82 -10.27 9.05 2.64
CA ASN A 82 -11.50 8.78 1.88
C ASN A 82 -12.38 10.04 1.77
N HIS A 83 -12.51 10.81 2.85
CA HIS A 83 -13.26 12.07 2.85
C HIS A 83 -12.62 13.14 1.97
N LEU A 84 -11.29 13.20 1.97
CA LEU A 84 -10.51 14.13 1.15
C LEU A 84 -10.33 13.66 -0.31
N SER A 85 -10.97 12.54 -0.70
CA SER A 85 -10.86 11.94 -2.03
C SER A 85 -9.42 11.59 -2.43
N ILE A 86 -8.54 11.33 -1.46
CA ILE A 86 -7.19 10.82 -1.69
C ILE A 86 -7.27 9.33 -1.96
N LYS A 87 -6.52 8.86 -2.96
CA LYS A 87 -6.46 7.44 -3.29
C LYS A 87 -5.57 6.70 -2.28
N VAL A 88 -6.18 5.88 -1.44
CA VAL A 88 -5.47 4.94 -0.57
C VAL A 88 -5.12 3.69 -1.37
N GLU A 89 -3.84 3.35 -1.47
CA GLU A 89 -3.40 2.16 -2.20
C GLU A 89 -3.50 0.89 -1.35
N GLU A 90 -2.99 0.99 -0.12
CA GLU A 90 -2.92 -0.12 0.82
C GLU A 90 -2.83 0.40 2.26
N SER A 91 -3.43 -0.31 3.19
CA SER A 91 -3.23 -0.10 4.62
C SER A 91 -2.86 -1.43 5.25
N TYR A 92 -1.71 -1.49 5.91
CA TYR A 92 -1.15 -2.72 6.44
C TYR A 92 -0.44 -2.49 7.78
N ALA A 93 -0.21 -3.59 8.50
CA ALA A 93 0.54 -3.58 9.74
C ALA A 93 1.97 -4.08 9.50
N MET A 94 2.92 -3.44 10.18
CA MET A 94 4.31 -3.90 10.21
C MET A 94 4.50 -4.91 11.36
N PRO A 95 5.49 -5.82 11.25
CA PRO A 95 5.78 -6.76 12.32
C PRO A 95 6.18 -6.01 13.59
N THR A 96 5.58 -6.43 14.71
CA THR A 96 5.77 -5.80 16.01
C THR A 96 7.18 -6.02 16.52
N LYS A 97 7.81 -4.96 17.04
CA LYS A 97 9.15 -5.03 17.61
C LYS A 97 9.03 -5.07 19.14
N THR A 98 9.50 -6.15 19.74
CA THR A 98 9.55 -6.31 21.21
C THR A 98 10.92 -5.88 21.70
N MET A 99 10.96 -4.93 22.63
CA MET A 99 12.19 -4.42 23.23
C MET A 99 12.19 -4.71 24.72
N GLU A 100 13.20 -5.45 25.17
CA GLU A 100 13.44 -5.71 26.58
C GLU A 100 14.19 -4.53 27.20
N VAL A 101 13.58 -3.89 28.18
CA VAL A 101 14.18 -2.80 28.94
C VAL A 101 14.91 -3.41 30.14
N LEU A 102 16.22 -3.27 30.12
CA LEU A 102 17.09 -3.72 31.19
C LEU A 102 17.48 -2.50 32.05
N ARG A 103 17.22 -2.58 33.36
CA ARG A 103 17.58 -1.55 34.33
C ARG A 103 18.85 -1.95 35.09
N LEU A 104 19.73 -0.98 35.31
CA LEU A 104 20.92 -1.16 36.16
C LEU A 104 20.49 -1.17 37.64
N GLN A 105 21.07 -2.06 38.44
CA GLN A 105 20.78 -2.13 39.87
C GLN A 105 21.43 -0.96 40.64
N ASP A 106 20.69 -0.34 41.57
CA ASP A 106 21.13 0.86 42.32
C ASP A 106 22.44 0.68 43.12
N GLN A 107 22.81 -0.55 43.48
CA GLN A 107 24.05 -0.87 44.19
C GLN A 107 24.86 -2.01 43.53
N GLY A 108 24.71 -2.23 42.22
CA GLY A 108 25.39 -3.32 41.52
C GLY A 108 25.65 -3.05 40.04
N SER A 109 26.56 -3.82 39.45
CA SER A 109 26.88 -3.79 38.01
C SER A 109 25.98 -4.73 37.17
N LYS A 110 25.08 -5.48 37.82
CA LYS A 110 24.19 -6.42 37.12
C LYS A 110 22.98 -5.67 36.54
N MET A 111 22.67 -5.97 35.28
CA MET A 111 21.45 -5.54 34.60
C MET A 111 20.31 -6.51 34.92
N PHE A 112 19.13 -6.00 35.27
CA PHE A 112 17.92 -6.78 35.49
C PHE A 112 16.85 -6.41 34.46
N LEU A 113 16.06 -7.40 34.05
CA LEU A 113 14.89 -7.18 33.20
C LEU A 113 13.82 -6.43 34.00
N ASP A 114 13.49 -5.23 33.51
CA ASP A 114 12.54 -4.34 34.15
C ASP A 114 11.17 -4.47 33.49
N SER A 115 11.12 -4.35 32.17
CA SER A 115 9.87 -4.45 31.41
C SER A 115 10.11 -4.86 29.96
N VAL A 116 9.07 -5.39 29.32
CA VAL A 116 9.05 -5.70 27.89
C VAL A 116 8.09 -4.74 27.21
N LEU A 117 8.62 -3.90 26.32
CA LEU A 117 7.84 -2.94 25.55
C LEU A 117 7.56 -3.50 24.16
N THR A 118 6.29 -3.51 23.77
CA THR A 118 5.88 -3.90 22.42
C THR A 118 5.61 -2.64 21.59
N THR A 119 6.30 -2.50 20.47
CA THR A 119 6.05 -1.40 19.53
C THR A 119 5.25 -1.93 18.35
N HIS A 120 4.07 -1.35 18.17
CA HIS A 120 3.18 -1.62 17.05
C HIS A 120 3.32 -0.52 16.00
N GLU A 121 3.35 -0.94 14.75
CA GLU A 121 3.50 -0.02 13.63
C GLU A 121 2.42 -0.29 12.58
N ARG A 122 1.71 0.77 12.19
CA ARG A 122 0.70 0.77 11.13
C ARG A 122 1.15 1.69 10.02
N VAL A 123 0.96 1.25 8.79
CA VAL A 123 1.33 2.04 7.61
C VAL A 123 0.12 2.22 6.72
N VAL A 124 -0.11 3.46 6.33
CA VAL A 124 -1.13 3.83 5.34
C VAL A 124 -0.40 4.36 4.11
N GLN A 125 -0.56 3.66 2.99
CA GLN A 125 0.02 4.01 1.71
C GLN A 125 -1.00 4.79 0.89
N ILE A 126 -0.66 6.02 0.56
CA ILE A 126 -1.48 6.95 -0.21
C ILE A 126 -0.80 7.30 -1.53
N SER A 127 -1.59 7.58 -2.56
CA SER A 127 -1.07 8.04 -3.85
C SER A 127 -1.83 9.23 -4.42
N GLY A 128 -1.11 10.03 -5.21
CA GLY A 128 -1.67 11.18 -5.94
C GLY A 128 -2.02 12.34 -5.01
N LEU A 129 -1.06 12.76 -4.19
CA LEU A 129 -1.25 13.83 -3.23
C LEU A 129 -0.62 15.12 -3.78
N SER A 130 -1.42 16.16 -3.99
CA SER A 130 -0.94 17.43 -4.57
C SER A 130 -0.07 18.20 -3.59
N ALA A 131 0.93 18.93 -4.09
CA ALA A 131 1.87 19.69 -3.27
C ALA A 131 1.19 20.66 -2.30
N THR A 132 0.19 21.42 -2.77
CA THR A 132 -0.57 22.36 -1.93
C THR A 132 -1.44 21.65 -0.89
N PHE A 133 -1.95 20.47 -1.24
CA PHE A 133 -2.80 19.69 -0.35
C PHE A 133 -1.99 18.93 0.70
N ALA A 134 -0.72 18.64 0.41
CA ALA A 134 0.20 17.97 1.32
C ALA A 134 0.36 18.72 2.63
N GLU A 135 0.56 20.04 2.53
CA GLU A 135 0.77 20.90 3.70
C GLU A 135 -0.44 20.85 4.62
N ILE A 136 -1.64 21.07 4.07
CA ILE A 136 -2.90 21.03 4.82
C ILE A 136 -3.11 19.64 5.45
N PHE A 137 -2.85 18.58 4.68
CA PHE A 137 -3.01 17.21 5.16
C PHE A 137 -2.07 16.88 6.32
N LEU A 138 -0.79 17.26 6.21
CA LEU A 138 0.20 17.06 7.28
C LEU A 138 -0.15 17.86 8.52
N GLU A 139 -0.63 19.10 8.36
CA GLU A 139 -1.05 19.95 9.48
C GLU A 139 -2.25 19.33 10.23
N ILE A 140 -3.25 18.82 9.51
CA ILE A 140 -4.40 18.15 10.13
C ILE A 140 -3.98 16.90 10.89
N ILE A 141 -3.10 16.08 10.31
CA ILE A 141 -2.59 14.87 10.96
C ILE A 141 -1.76 15.23 12.20
N GLN A 142 -0.91 16.24 12.11
CA GLN A 142 -0.10 16.65 13.25
C GLN A 142 -0.96 17.23 14.38
N SER A 143 -2.01 17.98 14.03
CA SER A 143 -2.93 18.58 15.00
C SER A 143 -3.80 17.55 15.73
N ASN A 144 -4.15 16.45 15.05
CA ASN A 144 -4.96 15.37 15.61
C ASN A 144 -4.12 14.20 16.13
N LEU A 145 -2.80 14.37 16.29
CA LEU A 145 -1.91 13.29 16.70
C LEU A 145 -2.15 12.94 18.19
N PRO A 146 -2.55 11.71 18.52
CA PRO A 146 -2.76 11.30 19.90
C PRO A 146 -1.43 11.12 20.64
N GLU A 147 -1.49 11.21 21.97
CA GLU A 147 -0.34 11.02 22.84
C GLU A 147 0.25 9.61 22.69
N GLY A 148 1.59 9.51 22.70
CA GLY A 148 2.29 8.22 22.60
C GLY A 148 2.30 7.61 21.19
N VAL A 149 1.79 8.31 20.18
CA VAL A 149 1.92 7.92 18.77
C VAL A 149 2.96 8.79 18.08
N LYS A 150 3.91 8.15 17.41
CA LYS A 150 4.91 8.81 16.57
C LYS A 150 4.55 8.63 15.11
N LEU A 151 4.28 9.76 14.46
CA LEU A 151 4.07 9.88 13.02
C LEU A 151 5.43 9.94 12.29
N SER A 152 5.55 9.26 11.15
CA SER A 152 6.65 9.50 10.20
C SER A 152 6.14 9.33 8.77
N VAL A 153 6.29 10.37 7.96
CA VAL A 153 5.90 10.34 6.54
C VAL A 153 7.15 10.15 5.70
N LYS A 154 7.16 9.11 4.87
CA LYS A 154 8.28 8.78 3.99
C LYS A 154 7.77 8.48 2.59
N GLU A 155 8.60 8.75 1.60
CA GLU A 155 8.34 8.28 0.24
C GLU A 155 8.44 6.75 0.20
N HIS A 156 7.61 6.13 -0.63
CA HIS A 156 7.65 4.69 -0.78
C HIS A 156 8.94 4.27 -1.48
N THR A 157 9.81 3.55 -0.76
CA THR A 157 11.05 2.97 -1.33
C THR A 157 10.93 1.46 -1.48
N GLU A 158 11.75 0.88 -2.37
CA GLU A 158 11.85 -0.58 -2.49
C GLU A 158 12.34 -1.25 -1.19
N GLU A 159 13.08 -0.52 -0.36
CA GLU A 159 13.59 -0.99 0.93
C GLU A 159 12.46 -1.18 1.94
N ASP A 160 11.53 -0.22 2.04
CA ASP A 160 10.34 -0.34 2.89
C ASP A 160 9.43 -1.48 2.43
N PHE A 161 9.41 -1.76 1.13
CA PHE A 161 8.69 -2.92 0.59
C PHE A 161 9.39 -4.24 0.93
N LYS A 162 10.71 -4.32 0.76
CA LYS A 162 11.52 -5.51 1.11
C LYS A 162 11.50 -5.80 2.61
N GLY A 163 11.43 -4.77 3.45
CA GLY A 163 11.33 -4.89 4.91
C GLY A 163 10.05 -5.60 5.40
N ARG A 164 9.01 -5.70 4.55
CA ARG A 164 7.81 -6.50 4.85
C ARG A 164 8.03 -8.01 4.68
N PHE A 165 9.03 -8.42 3.89
CA PHE A 165 9.28 -9.82 3.60
C PHE A 165 10.24 -10.44 4.61
N LYS A 166 10.12 -11.77 4.77
CA LYS A 166 11.10 -12.54 5.53
C LYS A 166 12.47 -12.44 4.86
N ALA A 167 13.52 -12.27 5.66
CA ALA A 167 14.88 -12.39 5.20
C ALA A 167 15.09 -13.74 4.49
N ARG A 168 15.87 -13.73 3.41
CA ARG A 168 16.21 -14.93 2.62
C ARG A 168 17.69 -15.24 2.87
N PRO A 169 18.02 -15.96 3.96
CA PRO A 169 19.43 -16.22 4.31
C PRO A 169 20.16 -16.98 3.21
N GLU A 170 19.50 -17.91 2.51
CA GLU A 170 20.08 -18.66 1.38
C GLU A 170 20.56 -17.74 0.24
N LEU A 171 19.84 -16.65 -0.03
CA LEU A 171 20.17 -15.72 -1.12
C LEU A 171 21.33 -14.79 -0.70
N GLU A 172 21.34 -14.36 0.56
CA GLU A 172 22.44 -13.59 1.15
C GLU A 172 23.73 -14.42 1.20
N GLU A 173 23.65 -15.69 1.58
CA GLU A 173 24.80 -16.61 1.57
C GLU A 173 25.35 -16.85 0.16
N LEU A 174 24.48 -16.97 -0.84
CA LEU A 174 24.90 -17.14 -2.23
C LEU A 174 25.55 -15.87 -2.79
N LEU A 175 25.04 -14.68 -2.44
CA LEU A 175 25.66 -13.41 -2.81
C LEU A 175 27.02 -13.22 -2.12
N ALA A 176 27.13 -13.59 -0.84
CA ALA A 176 28.37 -13.52 -0.08
C ALA A 176 29.46 -14.47 -0.62
N LYS A 177 29.08 -15.59 -1.25
CA LYS A 177 30.01 -16.52 -1.93
C LYS A 177 30.44 -16.06 -3.31
N LEU A 178 29.71 -15.11 -3.90
CA LEU A 178 29.95 -14.61 -5.25
C LEU A 178 30.83 -13.36 -5.27
N ASN A 179 30.88 -12.65 -4.13
CA ASN A 179 31.81 -11.55 -3.84
C ASN A 179 33.12 -12.08 -3.24
#